data_AF-A0A939ZHM3-F1
#
_entry.id   AF-A0A939ZHM3-F1
#
_cell.length_a   1.000
_cell.length_b   1.000
_cell.length_c   1.000
_cell.angle_alpha   90.00
_cell.angle_beta   90.00
_cell.angle_gamma   90.00
#
_symmetry.space_group_name_H-M   'P 1'
#
loop_
_entity.id
_entity.type
_entity.pdbx_description
1 polymer ?
#
loop_
_entity_poly.entity_id
_entity_poly.type
_entity_poly.pdbx_seq_one_letter_code
_entity_poly.pdbx_strand_id
1 'polypeptide(L)'
;MKSFMDKEFLLESEVASKLYHEYAENTPVLDYHCHISPQEIAEDRRFDNIAQVWLGGDHYKWRYMRSCGTEEKYCTGNASDHDKFIKWAECLEKAIGNPLYHWSHLEL
;
A
#
# COMPACT_ATOMS: atom_id res chain seq x y z
N MET A 1 23.93 9.97 -3.94
CA MET A 1 22.54 10.05 -3.44
C MET A 1 22.09 8.62 -3.21
N LYS A 2 21.43 8.31 -2.09
CA LYS A 2 20.85 6.97 -1.89
C LYS A 2 19.76 6.75 -2.94
N SER A 3 19.56 5.50 -3.37
CA SER A 3 18.49 5.17 -4.29
C SER A 3 17.16 5.23 -3.55
N PHE A 4 16.09 5.63 -4.24
CA PHE A 4 14.75 5.63 -3.64
C PHE A 4 14.38 4.21 -3.21
N MET A 5 14.00 4.07 -1.94
CA MET A 5 13.70 2.79 -1.28
C MET A 5 14.72 1.67 -1.52
N ASP A 6 16.00 1.97 -1.37
CA ASP A 6 16.99 0.90 -1.30
C ASP A 6 16.85 0.06 -0.01
N LYS A 7 17.73 -0.92 0.17
CA LYS A 7 17.72 -1.79 1.36
C LYS A 7 17.94 -1.04 2.67
N GLU A 8 18.46 0.19 2.60
CA GLU A 8 18.72 1.08 3.74
C GLU A 8 17.62 2.14 3.90
N PHE A 9 16.44 1.90 3.32
CA PHE A 9 15.29 2.79 3.43
C PHE A 9 14.92 3.03 4.90
N LEU A 10 14.90 4.30 5.31
CA LEU A 10 14.70 4.77 6.69
C LEU A 10 15.81 4.38 7.69
N LEU A 11 16.90 3.75 7.23
CA LEU A 11 18.05 3.38 8.07
C LEU A 11 19.16 4.44 7.90
N GLU A 12 19.33 5.26 8.95
CA GLU A 12 20.24 6.42 8.92
C GLU A 12 21.59 6.18 9.63
N SER A 13 21.83 4.98 10.16
CA SER A 13 23.11 4.64 10.82
C SER A 13 23.47 3.16 10.66
N GLU A 14 24.75 2.84 10.82
CA GLU A 14 25.23 1.45 10.83
C GLU A 14 24.56 0.61 11.93
N VAL A 15 24.27 1.23 13.08
CA VAL A 15 23.55 0.56 14.18
C VAL A 15 22.11 0.23 13.76
N ALA A 16 21.41 1.14 13.11
CA ALA A 16 20.05 0.91 12.62
C ALA A 16 20.02 -0.19 11.53
N SER A 17 20.96 -0.12 10.58
CA SER A 17 21.14 -1.14 9.53
C SER A 17 21.36 -2.52 10.14
N LYS A 18 22.28 -2.63 11.11
CA LYS A 18 22.56 -3.88 11.82
C LYS A 18 21.34 -4.43 12.56
N LEU A 19 20.65 -3.59 13.34
CA LEU A 19 19.49 -4.01 14.12
C LEU A 19 18.34 -4.50 13.22
N TYR A 20 18.13 -3.84 12.08
CA TYR A 20 17.12 -4.25 11.14
C TYR A 20 17.48 -5.56 10.43
N HIS A 21 18.61 -5.60 9.72
CA HIS A 21 18.96 -6.73 8.85
C HIS A 21 19.35 -8.01 9.62
N GLU A 22 20.02 -7.90 10.77
CA GLU A 22 20.46 -9.09 11.50
C GLU A 22 19.37 -9.66 12.42
N TYR A 23 18.39 -8.83 12.85
CA TYR A 23 17.41 -9.24 13.87
C TYR A 23 15.95 -9.01 13.42
N ALA A 24 15.57 -7.77 13.09
CA ALA A 24 14.16 -7.44 12.86
C ALA A 24 13.59 -8.05 11.58
N GLU A 25 14.33 -8.00 10.47
CA GLU A 25 13.88 -8.40 9.12
C GLU A 25 13.39 -9.85 9.05
N ASN A 26 14.01 -10.74 9.83
CA ASN A 26 13.67 -12.17 9.84
C ASN A 26 12.70 -12.56 10.97
N THR A 27 12.29 -11.62 11.80
CA THR A 27 11.36 -11.90 12.91
C THR A 27 9.94 -12.10 12.35
N PRO A 28 9.22 -13.18 12.71
CA PRO A 28 7.85 -13.39 12.25
C PRO A 28 6.91 -12.26 12.67
N VAL A 29 5.92 -11.97 11.81
CA VAL A 29 4.88 -10.98 12.12
C VAL A 29 3.84 -11.61 13.05
N LEU A 30 3.61 -10.96 14.19
CA LEU A 30 2.46 -11.22 15.08
C LEU A 30 1.45 -10.09 14.94
N ASP A 31 0.51 -10.23 14.02
CA ASP A 31 -0.55 -9.25 13.77
C ASP A 31 -1.80 -9.54 14.62
N TYR A 32 -1.71 -9.24 15.92
CA TYR A 32 -2.74 -9.59 16.90
C TYR A 32 -4.03 -8.77 16.78
N HIS A 33 -4.04 -7.71 15.97
CA HIS A 33 -5.22 -6.89 15.73
C HIS A 33 -5.27 -6.42 14.28
N CYS A 34 -6.16 -7.02 13.51
CA CYS A 34 -6.41 -6.66 12.12
C CYS A 34 -7.91 -6.70 11.80
N HIS A 35 -8.24 -6.23 10.61
CA HIS A 35 -9.61 -6.23 10.08
C HIS A 35 -9.76 -7.13 8.84
N ILE A 36 -8.88 -8.12 8.69
CA ILE A 36 -8.91 -9.07 7.58
C ILE A 36 -10.15 -9.97 7.70
N SER A 37 -10.83 -10.21 6.59
CA SER A 37 -12.01 -11.09 6.55
C SER A 37 -11.62 -12.55 6.86
N PRO A 38 -12.15 -13.17 7.93
CA PRO A 38 -11.89 -14.58 8.22
C PRO A 38 -12.41 -15.51 7.12
N GLN A 39 -13.48 -15.11 6.44
CA GLN A 39 -14.06 -15.88 5.32
C GLN A 39 -13.09 -15.92 4.13
N GLU A 40 -12.49 -14.80 3.76
CA GLU A 40 -11.57 -14.75 2.62
C GLU A 40 -10.32 -15.59 2.87
N ILE A 41 -9.86 -15.68 4.12
CA ILE A 41 -8.79 -16.59 4.53
C ILE A 41 -9.25 -18.04 4.41
N ALA A 42 -10.44 -18.38 4.95
CA ALA A 42 -10.95 -19.75 4.95
C ALA A 42 -11.23 -20.29 3.54
N GLU A 43 -11.64 -19.42 2.62
CA GLU A 43 -11.94 -19.74 1.23
C GLU A 43 -10.71 -19.62 0.31
N ASP A 44 -9.56 -19.20 0.84
CA ASP A 44 -8.33 -18.92 0.08
C ASP A 44 -8.61 -18.02 -1.14
N ARG A 45 -9.29 -16.90 -0.88
CA ARG A 45 -9.78 -15.98 -1.93
C ARG A 45 -8.67 -15.66 -2.92
N ARG A 46 -8.99 -15.78 -4.21
CA ARG A 46 -8.17 -15.30 -5.32
C ARG A 46 -8.75 -13.98 -5.83
N PHE A 47 -7.91 -12.95 -5.89
CA PHE A 47 -8.27 -11.67 -6.50
C PHE A 47 -8.06 -11.74 -8.01
N ASP A 48 -9.00 -11.20 -8.78
CA ASP A 48 -8.92 -11.25 -10.26
C ASP A 48 -7.89 -10.27 -10.82
N ASN A 49 -7.60 -9.19 -10.08
CA ASN A 49 -6.68 -8.15 -10.49
C ASN A 49 -6.16 -7.35 -9.28
N ILE A 50 -5.11 -6.55 -9.49
CA ILE A 50 -4.48 -5.75 -8.43
C ILE A 50 -5.41 -4.72 -7.81
N ALA A 51 -6.34 -4.13 -8.57
CA ALA A 51 -7.22 -3.09 -8.05
C ALA A 51 -8.13 -3.62 -6.92
N GLN A 52 -8.57 -4.88 -7.01
CA GLN A 52 -9.40 -5.49 -5.97
C GLN A 52 -8.67 -5.58 -4.62
N VAL A 53 -7.41 -6.03 -4.62
CA VAL A 53 -6.61 -6.15 -3.38
C VAL A 53 -6.09 -4.79 -2.90
N TRP A 54 -5.75 -3.87 -3.81
CA TRP A 54 -5.17 -2.58 -3.45
C TRP A 54 -6.19 -1.50 -3.10
N LEU A 55 -7.31 -1.44 -3.84
CA LEU A 55 -8.30 -0.36 -3.75
C LEU A 55 -9.61 -0.82 -3.10
N GLY A 56 -9.75 -2.10 -2.74
CA GLY A 56 -10.92 -2.59 -2.02
C GLY A 56 -10.99 -2.15 -0.55
N GLY A 57 -9.88 -1.68 0.03
CA GLY A 57 -9.74 -1.52 1.47
C GLY A 57 -8.78 -0.45 1.97
N ASP A 58 -8.78 -0.39 3.30
CA ASP A 58 -8.31 0.59 4.30
C ASP A 58 -8.61 2.07 4.06
N HIS A 59 -9.25 2.40 2.94
CA HIS A 59 -9.88 3.69 2.65
C HIS A 59 -8.92 4.89 2.51
N TYR A 60 -7.64 4.77 2.91
CA TYR A 60 -6.63 5.83 2.77
C TYR A 60 -6.44 6.24 1.31
N LYS A 61 -6.37 5.27 0.39
CA LYS A 61 -6.26 5.51 -1.05
C LYS A 61 -7.47 6.32 -1.56
N TRP A 62 -8.70 5.97 -1.13
CA TRP A 62 -9.90 6.74 -1.49
C TRP A 62 -9.89 8.16 -0.92
N ARG A 63 -9.50 8.32 0.35
CA ARG A 63 -9.35 9.65 0.95
C ARG A 63 -8.38 10.51 0.15
N TYR A 64 -7.27 9.93 -0.26
CA TYR A 64 -6.24 10.64 -1.03
C TYR A 64 -6.72 10.98 -2.45
N MET A 65 -7.37 10.04 -3.14
CA MET A 65 -7.98 10.28 -4.47
C MET A 65 -9.01 11.43 -4.41
N ARG A 66 -9.87 11.46 -3.37
CA ARG A 66 -10.80 12.58 -3.15
C ARG A 66 -10.07 13.91 -2.95
N SER A 67 -8.99 13.92 -2.18
CA SER A 67 -8.13 15.12 -2.01
C SER A 67 -7.45 15.56 -3.31
N CYS A 68 -7.20 14.63 -4.24
CA CYS A 68 -6.71 14.94 -5.59
C CYS A 68 -7.80 15.43 -6.55
N GLY A 69 -9.06 15.50 -6.11
CA GLY A 69 -10.19 15.91 -6.94
C GLY A 69 -10.72 14.81 -7.87
N THR A 70 -10.38 13.55 -7.62
CA THR A 70 -10.92 12.42 -8.39
C THR A 70 -12.42 12.29 -8.16
N GLU A 71 -13.20 12.13 -9.25
CA GLU A 71 -14.63 11.87 -9.15
C GLU A 71 -14.94 10.59 -8.35
N GLU A 72 -16.00 10.63 -7.54
CA GLU A 72 -16.37 9.52 -6.64
C GLU A 72 -16.65 8.20 -7.39
N LYS A 73 -17.04 8.27 -8.67
CA LYS A 73 -17.23 7.07 -9.52
C LYS A 73 -15.98 6.20 -9.63
N TYR A 74 -14.79 6.79 -9.50
CA TYR A 74 -13.49 6.10 -9.51
C TYR A 74 -12.97 5.73 -8.11
N CYS A 75 -13.65 6.14 -7.03
CA CYS A 75 -13.34 5.71 -5.67
C CYS A 75 -14.24 4.51 -5.33
N THR A 76 -15.46 4.78 -4.86
CA THR A 76 -16.41 3.72 -4.43
C THR A 76 -17.58 3.54 -5.39
N GLY A 77 -17.64 4.24 -6.52
CA GLY A 77 -18.69 4.06 -7.52
C GLY A 77 -18.43 2.91 -8.51
N ASN A 78 -19.16 2.95 -9.63
CA ASN A 78 -19.30 1.83 -10.56
C ASN A 78 -18.31 1.86 -11.75
N ALA A 79 -17.21 2.61 -11.68
CA ALA A 79 -16.15 2.51 -12.68
C ALA A 79 -15.49 1.12 -12.65
N SER A 80 -14.86 0.72 -13.77
CA SER A 80 -14.14 -0.55 -13.83
C SER A 80 -12.92 -0.54 -12.90
N ASP A 81 -12.51 -1.72 -12.42
CA ASP A 81 -11.30 -1.91 -11.59
C ASP A 81 -10.06 -1.28 -12.25
N HIS A 82 -9.92 -1.49 -13.56
CA HIS A 82 -8.84 -0.90 -14.35
C HIS A 82 -8.88 0.64 -14.30
N ASP A 83 -10.03 1.26 -14.56
CA ASP A 83 -10.14 2.72 -14.55
C ASP A 83 -9.88 3.31 -13.16
N LYS A 84 -10.35 2.63 -12.10
CA LYS A 84 -10.04 2.99 -10.71
C LYS A 84 -8.53 2.94 -10.45
N PHE A 85 -7.85 1.89 -10.91
CA PHE A 85 -6.40 1.75 -10.74
C PHE A 85 -5.61 2.81 -11.50
N ILE A 86 -5.99 3.13 -12.73
CA ILE A 86 -5.37 4.24 -13.48
C ILE A 86 -5.57 5.56 -12.74
N LYS A 87 -6.76 5.84 -12.19
CA LYS A 87 -6.99 7.03 -11.37
C LYS A 87 -6.20 7.05 -10.07
N TRP A 88 -5.97 5.90 -9.46
CA TRP A 88 -5.06 5.79 -8.33
C TRP A 88 -3.61 6.14 -8.73
N ALA A 89 -3.11 5.60 -9.83
CA ALA A 89 -1.76 5.88 -10.34
C ALA A 89 -1.55 7.38 -10.63
N GLU A 90 -2.52 8.04 -11.28
CA GLU A 90 -2.52 9.50 -11.51
C GLU A 90 -2.45 10.30 -10.20
N CYS A 91 -3.08 9.81 -9.13
CA CYS A 91 -3.02 10.45 -7.80
C CYS A 91 -1.67 10.20 -7.12
N LEU A 92 -1.13 8.99 -7.23
CA LEU A 92 0.12 8.59 -6.58
C LEU A 92 1.30 9.50 -6.95
N GLU A 93 1.34 10.02 -8.18
CA GLU A 93 2.35 11.00 -8.62
C GLU A 93 2.41 12.26 -7.74
N LYS A 94 1.30 12.60 -7.08
CA LYS A 94 1.17 13.77 -6.20
C LYS A 94 1.41 13.42 -4.72
N ALA A 95 1.60 12.14 -4.39
CA ALA A 95 1.64 11.64 -3.02
C ALA A 95 3.00 11.76 -2.34
N ILE A 96 3.99 12.42 -2.94
CA ILE A 96 5.29 12.69 -2.31
C ILE A 96 5.08 13.37 -0.95
N GLY A 97 5.64 12.78 0.11
CA GLY A 97 5.46 13.23 1.49
C GLY A 97 4.26 12.61 2.22
N ASN A 98 3.39 11.87 1.53
CA ASN A 98 2.34 11.05 2.14
C ASN A 98 2.84 9.59 2.29
N PRO A 99 2.51 8.88 3.38
CA PRO A 99 2.90 7.48 3.56
C PRO A 99 2.37 6.56 2.45
N LEU A 100 1.29 6.93 1.77
CA LEU A 100 0.79 6.21 0.60
C LEU A 100 1.84 6.07 -0.51
N TYR A 101 2.77 7.02 -0.63
CA TYR A 101 3.88 6.89 -1.57
C TYR A 101 4.83 5.77 -1.14
N HIS A 102 5.16 5.65 0.15
CA HIS A 102 6.00 4.54 0.62
C HIS A 102 5.27 3.20 0.51
N TRP A 103 4.03 3.09 0.99
CA TRP A 103 3.27 1.85 0.96
C TRP A 103 3.10 1.31 -0.47
N SER A 104 2.74 2.19 -1.42
CA SER A 104 2.53 1.76 -2.81
C SER A 104 3.79 1.19 -3.45
N HIS A 105 4.96 1.74 -3.14
CA HIS A 105 6.20 1.23 -3.72
C HIS A 105 6.73 0.01 -2.94
N LEU A 106 6.46 -0.11 -1.64
CA LEU A 106 6.86 -1.28 -0.83
C LEU A 106 6.00 -2.52 -1.16
N GLU A 107 4.73 -2.30 -1.51
CA GLU A 107 3.77 -3.34 -1.89
C GLU A 107 4.00 -3.89 -3.32
N LEU A 108 4.83 -3.23 -4.13
CA LEU A 108 5.19 -3.64 -5.51
C LEU A 108 6.53 -4.38 -5.56
#